data_AF-A0A1Q9R413-F1
#
_entry.id   AF-A0A1Q9R413-F1
#
_cell.length_a   1.000
_cell.length_b   1.000
_cell.length_c   1.000
_cell.angle_alpha   90.00
_cell.angle_beta   90.00
_cell.angle_gamma   90.00
#
_symmetry.space_group_name_H-M   'P 1'
#
loop_
_entity.id
_entity.type
_entity.pdbx_description
1 polymer ?
#
loop_
_entity_poly.entity_id
_entity_poly.type
_entity_poly.pdbx_seq_one_letter_code
_entity_poly.pdbx_strand_id
1 'polypeptide(L)'
;MSYRTRPRTFKISPKILPLALGVALGLWLGFIAIGLTLWGVWQFVPEVREPVTAVISQPLTPPAPPQPPAARRPGAQEQSPEQNHMFEQYQQSLQTQQIEDAVESAERNPRNLSNPKCQFWLQQNRTAPTEKSRANVLEFCR
;
A
#
# COMPACT_ATOMS: atom_id res chain seq x y z
N MET A 1 46.56 -11.81 -43.35
CA MET A 1 45.33 -11.06 -43.71
C MET A 1 45.08 -10.02 -42.62
N SER A 2 45.33 -8.74 -42.89
CA SER A 2 45.10 -7.66 -41.91
C SER A 2 43.64 -7.25 -41.94
N TYR A 3 42.91 -7.51 -40.85
CA TYR A 3 41.55 -7.01 -40.65
C TYR A 3 41.61 -5.54 -40.26
N ARG A 4 41.23 -4.64 -41.19
CA ARG A 4 41.07 -3.21 -40.91
C ARG A 4 39.69 -2.99 -40.31
N THR A 5 39.61 -2.63 -39.03
CA THR A 5 38.36 -2.23 -38.37
C THR A 5 37.88 -0.91 -38.96
N ARG A 6 36.71 -0.93 -39.61
CA ARG A 6 36.03 0.26 -40.12
C ARG A 6 35.35 0.98 -38.94
N PRO A 7 35.71 2.23 -38.60
CA PRO A 7 35.04 2.95 -37.53
C PRO A 7 33.58 3.23 -37.92
N ARG A 8 32.64 2.75 -37.11
CA ARG A 8 31.21 3.11 -37.24
C ARG A 8 31.03 4.48 -36.61
N THR A 9 30.75 5.48 -37.44
CA THR A 9 30.39 6.82 -36.97
C THR A 9 28.94 6.77 -36.49
N PHE A 10 28.74 6.79 -35.17
CA PHE A 10 27.42 6.88 -34.57
C PHE A 10 26.91 8.31 -34.74
N LYS A 11 26.07 8.54 -35.75
CA LYS A 11 25.37 9.81 -35.92
C LYS A 11 24.31 9.91 -34.82
N ILE A 12 24.65 10.61 -33.74
CA ILE A 12 23.71 10.92 -32.65
C ILE A 12 22.53 11.65 -33.28
N SER A 13 21.37 11.00 -33.28
CA SER A 13 20.15 11.59 -33.81
C SER A 13 19.75 12.76 -32.90
N PRO A 14 19.51 13.97 -33.44
CA PRO A 14 19.14 15.14 -32.63
C PRO A 14 17.81 14.96 -31.87
N LYS A 15 17.06 13.88 -32.14
CA LYS A 15 15.84 13.51 -31.43
C LYS A 15 16.05 13.00 -29.99
N ILE A 16 17.28 12.66 -29.59
CA ILE A 16 17.58 12.20 -28.22
C ILE A 16 17.61 13.39 -27.24
N LEU A 17 17.94 14.58 -27.72
CA LEU A 17 18.07 15.79 -26.90
C LEU A 17 16.76 16.22 -26.21
N PRO A 18 15.59 16.31 -26.89
CA PRO A 18 14.33 16.65 -26.21
C PRO A 18 13.89 15.58 -25.20
N LEU A 19 14.22 14.31 -25.46
CA LEU A 19 13.87 13.20 -24.56
C LEU A 19 14.72 13.26 -23.29
N ALA A 20 16.04 13.51 -23.43
CA ALA A 20 16.93 13.74 -22.29
C ALA A 20 16.53 14.97 -21.48
N LEU A 21 16.13 16.06 -22.15
CA LEU A 21 15.65 17.28 -21.48
C LEU A 21 14.37 17.02 -20.67
N GLY A 22 13.43 16.26 -21.23
CA GLY A 22 12.19 15.87 -20.53
C GLY A 22 12.48 15.04 -19.28
N VAL A 23 13.37 14.06 -19.36
CA VAL A 23 13.77 13.24 -18.21
C VAL A 23 14.50 14.07 -17.15
N ALA A 24 15.43 14.93 -17.57
CA ALA A 24 16.18 15.79 -16.65
C ALA A 24 15.25 16.77 -15.90
N LEU A 25 14.30 17.38 -16.61
CA LEU A 25 13.28 18.25 -16.01
C LEU A 25 12.41 17.46 -15.03
N GLY A 26 11.90 16.30 -15.43
CA GLY A 26 11.10 15.45 -14.55
C GLY A 26 11.82 15.06 -13.26
N LEU A 27 13.11 14.68 -13.36
CA LEU A 27 13.92 14.32 -12.20
C LEU A 27 14.16 15.52 -11.28
N TRP A 28 14.42 16.70 -11.84
CA TRP A 28 14.63 17.93 -11.09
C TRP A 28 13.36 18.37 -10.35
N LEU A 29 12.21 18.34 -11.03
CA LEU A 29 10.90 18.61 -10.42
C LEU A 29 10.56 17.61 -9.32
N GLY A 30 10.87 16.32 -9.52
CA GLY A 30 10.70 15.29 -8.49
C GLY A 30 11.55 15.57 -7.25
N PHE A 31 12.82 15.97 -7.43
CA PHE A 31 13.71 16.30 -6.32
C PHE A 31 13.19 17.48 -5.48
N ILE A 32 12.70 18.54 -6.14
CA ILE A 32 12.11 19.70 -5.45
C ILE A 32 10.85 19.31 -4.69
N ALA A 33 9.96 18.52 -5.31
CA ALA A 33 8.74 18.06 -4.66
C ALA A 33 9.05 17.26 -3.39
N ILE A 34 9.97 16.29 -3.48
CA ILE A 34 10.43 15.48 -2.33
C ILE A 34 11.03 16.39 -1.25
N GLY A 35 11.90 17.34 -1.63
CA GLY A 35 12.50 18.30 -0.71
C GLY A 35 11.46 19.14 0.04
N LEU A 36 10.47 19.69 -0.67
CA LEU A 36 9.37 20.47 -0.08
C LEU A 36 8.49 19.61 0.83
N THR A 37 8.21 18.36 0.45
CA THR A 37 7.45 17.43 1.30
C THR A 37 8.21 17.13 2.58
N LEU A 38 9.51 16.79 2.52
CA LEU A 38 10.33 16.55 3.71
C LEU A 38 10.44 17.81 4.59
N TRP A 39 10.62 18.97 3.98
CA TRP A 39 10.66 20.25 4.67
C TRP A 39 9.36 20.54 5.42
N GLY A 40 8.22 20.35 4.75
CA GLY A 40 6.90 20.50 5.36
C GLY A 40 6.72 19.53 6.52
N VAL A 41 7.00 18.24 6.30
CA VAL A 41 6.91 17.22 7.35
C VAL A 41 7.81 17.59 8.53
N TRP A 42 9.04 18.05 8.32
CA TRP A 42 9.90 18.51 9.41
C TRP A 42 9.26 19.63 10.23
N GLN A 43 8.61 20.60 9.58
CA GLN A 43 7.97 21.73 10.24
C GLN A 43 6.68 21.37 10.98
N PHE A 44 5.86 20.46 10.43
CA PHE A 44 4.56 20.09 11.00
C PHE A 44 4.62 18.94 12.01
N VAL A 45 5.63 18.06 11.93
CA VAL A 45 5.83 16.97 12.90
C VAL A 45 5.94 17.42 14.37
N PRO A 46 6.61 18.53 14.76
CA PRO A 46 6.65 18.95 16.17
C PRO A 46 5.26 19.27 16.72
N GLU A 47 4.34 19.80 15.92
CA GLU A 47 2.98 20.14 16.34
C GLU A 47 2.06 18.90 16.46
N VAL A 48 2.36 17.84 15.70
CA VAL A 48 1.58 16.59 15.66
C VAL A 48 2.08 15.55 16.68
N ARG A 49 3.24 15.75 17.32
CA ARG A 49 3.80 14.80 18.31
C ARG A 49 2.98 14.69 19.60
N GLU A 50 2.35 15.76 20.05
CA GLU A 50 1.52 15.74 21.27
C GLU A 50 0.27 14.85 21.15
N PRO A 51 -0.55 14.93 20.08
CA PRO A 51 -1.73 14.08 19.96
C PRO A 51 -1.40 12.62 19.62
N VAL A 52 -0.30 12.33 18.93
CA VAL A 52 0.00 10.97 18.45
C VAL A 52 0.66 10.11 19.55
N THR A 53 1.43 10.71 20.46
CA THR A 53 1.93 9.97 21.63
C THR A 53 0.81 9.55 22.57
N ALA A 54 -0.26 10.34 22.72
CA ALA A 54 -1.41 9.95 23.52
C ALA A 54 -2.16 8.73 22.96
N VAL A 55 -2.15 8.52 21.63
CA VAL A 55 -2.79 7.36 20.98
C VAL A 55 -1.90 6.11 21.03
N ILE A 56 -0.58 6.26 20.86
CA ILE A 56 0.37 5.14 20.88
C ILE A 56 0.63 4.63 22.31
N SER A 57 0.52 5.52 23.31
CA SER A 57 0.85 5.19 24.71
C SER A 57 -0.29 4.54 25.48
N GLN A 58 -1.48 4.32 24.90
CA GLN A 58 -2.59 3.64 25.59
C GLN A 58 -2.18 2.18 25.85
N PRO A 59 -1.76 1.82 27.08
CA PRO A 59 -1.43 0.45 27.40
C PRO A 59 -2.75 -0.31 27.47
N LEU A 60 -2.77 -1.53 26.94
CA LEU A 60 -3.82 -2.54 27.13
C LEU A 60 -4.12 -2.73 28.63
N THR A 61 -4.90 -1.83 29.22
CA THR A 61 -5.32 -1.91 30.61
C THR A 61 -6.71 -2.55 30.62
N PRO A 62 -6.92 -3.67 31.35
CA PRO A 62 -8.22 -4.33 31.43
C PRO A 62 -9.29 -3.39 31.98
N PRO A 63 -10.57 -3.53 31.58
CA PRO A 63 -11.63 -2.64 32.00
C PRO A 63 -11.86 -2.76 33.51
N ALA A 64 -11.53 -1.72 34.26
CA ALA A 64 -11.88 -1.55 35.67
C ALA A 64 -13.27 -0.85 35.79
N PRO A 65 -14.02 -1.10 36.88
CA PRO A 65 -15.47 -0.88 36.95
C PRO A 65 -15.91 0.59 36.90
N PRO A 66 -17.18 0.86 36.54
CA PRO A 66 -17.66 2.19 36.15
C PRO A 66 -17.66 3.15 37.34
N GLN A 67 -16.92 4.26 37.19
CA GLN A 67 -16.99 5.41 38.09
C GLN A 67 -17.86 6.52 37.48
N PRO A 68 -18.52 7.37 38.30
CA PRO A 68 -19.58 8.29 37.86
C PRO A 68 -19.08 9.43 36.97
N PRO A 69 -19.98 10.11 36.23
CA PRO A 69 -19.61 11.00 35.12
C PRO A 69 -19.05 12.34 35.62
N ALA A 70 -17.73 12.41 35.78
CA ALA A 70 -17.02 13.67 35.95
C ALA A 70 -16.61 14.24 34.57
N ALA A 71 -17.18 15.40 34.25
CA ALA A 71 -16.73 16.35 33.24
C ALA A 71 -16.53 15.81 31.81
N ARG A 72 -17.64 15.75 31.07
CA ARG A 72 -17.71 15.73 29.61
C ARG A 72 -16.78 16.80 29.01
N ARG A 73 -15.65 16.40 28.43
CA ARG A 73 -14.80 17.26 27.59
C ARG A 73 -15.61 17.69 26.36
N PRO A 74 -15.70 18.98 26.02
CA PRO A 74 -16.34 19.42 24.78
C PRO A 74 -15.38 19.10 23.62
N GLY A 75 -15.67 18.03 22.87
CA GLY A 75 -14.83 17.58 21.74
C GLY A 75 -14.71 16.08 21.57
N ALA A 76 -15.13 15.28 22.57
CA ALA A 76 -15.50 13.89 22.33
C ALA A 76 -16.84 13.90 21.61
N GLN A 77 -16.81 14.20 20.30
CA GLN A 77 -17.92 13.90 19.41
C GLN A 77 -18.27 12.45 19.67
N GLU A 78 -19.44 12.22 20.28
CA GLU A 78 -20.17 10.96 20.12
C GLU A 78 -19.99 10.58 18.65
N GLN A 79 -19.20 9.53 18.40
CA GLN A 79 -19.02 9.01 17.05
C GLN A 79 -20.44 8.75 16.57
N SER A 80 -20.93 9.63 15.70
CA SER A 80 -22.26 9.49 15.15
C SER A 80 -22.31 8.10 14.52
N PRO A 81 -23.44 7.38 14.61
CA PRO A 81 -23.57 6.06 13.99
C PRO A 81 -23.12 6.06 12.51
N GLU A 82 -23.25 7.21 11.84
CA GLU A 82 -22.74 7.53 10.51
C GLU A 82 -21.19 7.41 10.35
N GLN A 83 -20.40 7.94 11.30
CA GLN A 83 -18.92 7.80 11.26
C GLN A 83 -18.48 6.36 11.51
N ASN A 84 -19.20 5.66 12.39
CA ASN A 84 -18.91 4.26 12.67
C ASN A 84 -19.18 3.38 11.45
N HIS A 85 -20.24 3.67 10.68
CA HIS A 85 -20.53 2.98 9.42
C HIS A 85 -19.42 3.17 8.37
N MET A 86 -18.88 4.39 8.23
CA MET A 86 -17.76 4.65 7.32
C MET A 86 -16.48 3.92 7.73
N PHE A 87 -16.23 3.81 9.04
CA PHE A 87 -15.08 3.06 9.56
C PHE A 87 -15.23 1.56 9.35
N GLU A 88 -16.41 0.99 9.62
CA GLU A 88 -16.73 -0.42 9.37
C GLU A 88 -16.58 -0.76 7.88
N GLN A 89 -17.09 0.09 6.98
CA GLN A 89 -16.89 -0.08 5.53
C GLN A 89 -15.41 -0.04 5.13
N TYR A 90 -14.64 0.87 5.71
CA TYR A 90 -13.21 0.94 5.46
C TYR A 90 -12.48 -0.32 5.93
N GLN A 91 -12.80 -0.81 7.12
CA GLN A 91 -12.24 -2.06 7.64
C GLN A 91 -12.60 -3.26 6.77
N GLN A 92 -13.85 -3.37 6.33
CA GLN A 92 -14.29 -4.40 5.40
C GLN A 92 -13.55 -4.32 4.06
N SER A 93 -13.28 -3.11 3.56
CA SER A 93 -12.51 -2.91 2.33
C SER A 93 -11.06 -3.36 2.50
N LEU A 94 -10.41 -3.04 3.62
CA LEU A 94 -9.04 -3.46 3.93
C LEU A 94 -8.92 -4.98 4.03
N GLN A 95 -9.87 -5.64 4.70
CA GLN A 95 -9.87 -7.09 4.83
C GLN A 95 -10.05 -7.75 3.46
N THR A 96 -10.94 -7.20 2.63
CA THR A 96 -11.16 -7.69 1.27
C THR A 96 -9.90 -7.57 0.43
N GLN A 97 -9.25 -6.40 0.44
CA GLN A 97 -8.00 -6.13 -0.28
C GLN A 97 -6.88 -7.10 0.12
N GLN A 98 -6.66 -7.33 1.42
CA GLN A 98 -5.64 -8.27 1.89
C GLN A 98 -5.85 -9.70 1.37
N ILE A 99 -7.11 -10.15 1.27
CA ILE A 99 -7.41 -11.49 0.75
C ILE A 99 -7.19 -11.53 -0.76
N GLU A 100 -7.57 -10.48 -1.49
CA GLU A 100 -7.31 -10.38 -2.94
C GLU A 100 -5.81 -10.37 -3.25
N ASP A 101 -5.01 -9.61 -2.50
CA ASP A 101 -3.56 -9.56 -2.62
C ASP A 101 -2.91 -10.94 -2.37
N ALA A 102 -3.40 -11.67 -1.37
CA ALA A 102 -2.91 -13.02 -1.07
C ALA A 102 -3.21 -14.00 -2.21
N VAL A 103 -4.40 -13.91 -2.82
CA VAL A 103 -4.77 -14.71 -4.00
C VAL A 103 -3.90 -14.33 -5.19
N GLU A 104 -3.75 -13.03 -5.49
CA GLU A 104 -2.96 -12.56 -6.63
C GLU A 104 -1.47 -12.95 -6.52
N SER A 105 -0.90 -12.84 -5.31
CA SER A 105 0.45 -13.30 -5.02
C SER A 105 0.59 -14.80 -5.28
N ALA A 106 -0.41 -15.60 -4.89
CA ALA A 106 -0.45 -17.02 -5.18
C ALA A 106 -0.48 -17.32 -6.69
N GLU A 107 -1.13 -16.48 -7.50
CA GLU A 107 -1.17 -16.64 -8.97
C GLU A 107 0.15 -16.28 -9.65
N ARG A 108 0.94 -15.38 -9.05
CA ARG A 108 2.22 -14.93 -9.62
C ARG A 108 3.39 -15.86 -9.26
N ASN A 109 3.24 -16.71 -8.24
CA ASN A 109 4.31 -17.57 -7.77
C ASN A 109 4.45 -18.86 -8.63
N PRO A 110 5.55 -19.08 -9.38
CA PRO A 110 5.73 -20.26 -10.24
C PRO A 110 5.59 -21.60 -9.50
N ARG A 111 5.91 -21.61 -8.20
CA ARG A 111 5.79 -22.82 -7.36
C ARG A 111 4.33 -23.22 -7.15
N ASN A 112 3.42 -22.25 -7.07
CA ASN A 112 1.99 -22.48 -6.92
C ASN A 112 1.34 -22.91 -8.24
N LEU A 113 1.77 -22.34 -9.38
CA LEU A 113 1.30 -22.79 -10.70
C LEU A 113 1.68 -24.24 -11.01
N SER A 114 2.77 -24.74 -10.42
CA SER A 114 3.19 -26.15 -10.57
C SER A 114 2.38 -27.15 -9.74
N ASN A 115 1.56 -26.66 -8.79
CA ASN A 115 0.73 -27.51 -7.93
C ASN A 115 -0.70 -27.63 -8.53
N PRO A 116 -1.15 -28.83 -8.94
CA PRO A 116 -2.46 -29.00 -9.57
C PRO A 116 -3.64 -28.69 -8.63
N LYS A 117 -3.46 -28.85 -7.31
CA LYS A 117 -4.49 -28.55 -6.32
C LYS A 117 -4.68 -27.04 -6.15
N CYS A 118 -3.57 -26.29 -6.15
CA CYS A 118 -3.63 -24.83 -6.16
C CYS A 118 -4.31 -24.31 -7.43
N GLN A 119 -3.92 -24.81 -8.61
CA GLN A 119 -4.54 -24.45 -9.89
C GLN A 119 -6.06 -24.67 -9.91
N PHE A 120 -6.53 -25.81 -9.40
CA PHE A 120 -7.97 -26.10 -9.32
C PHE A 120 -8.71 -25.06 -8.47
N TRP A 121 -8.22 -24.81 -7.25
CA TRP A 121 -8.88 -23.88 -6.33
C TRP A 121 -8.79 -22.43 -6.80
N LEU A 122 -7.68 -22.07 -7.45
CA LEU A 122 -7.49 -20.76 -8.03
C LEU A 122 -8.47 -20.52 -9.19
N GLN A 123 -8.62 -21.50 -10.08
CA GLN A 123 -9.58 -21.43 -11.19
C GLN A 123 -11.03 -21.43 -10.69
N GLN A 124 -11.32 -22.19 -9.63
CA GLN A 124 -12.64 -22.17 -9.00
C GLN A 124 -12.93 -20.82 -8.36
N ASN A 125 -11.95 -20.20 -7.70
CA ASN A 125 -12.11 -18.88 -7.11
C ASN A 125 -12.31 -17.78 -8.15
N ARG A 126 -11.67 -17.89 -9.32
CA ARG A 126 -11.86 -16.97 -10.47
C ARG A 126 -13.25 -17.07 -11.09
N THR A 127 -13.81 -18.27 -11.17
CA THR A 127 -15.12 -18.49 -11.83
C THR A 127 -16.29 -18.27 -10.87
N ALA A 128 -16.11 -18.55 -9.58
CA ALA A 128 -17.10 -18.31 -8.54
C ALA A 128 -16.39 -18.01 -7.21
N PRO A 129 -16.13 -16.73 -6.88
CA PRO A 129 -15.48 -16.36 -5.63
C PRO A 129 -16.42 -16.68 -4.45
N THR A 130 -16.10 -17.75 -3.73
CA THR A 130 -16.81 -18.20 -2.53
C THR A 130 -15.86 -18.25 -1.35
N GLU A 131 -16.38 -18.10 -0.13
CA GLU A 131 -15.55 -18.19 1.07
C GLU A 131 -14.79 -19.53 1.16
N LYS A 132 -15.44 -20.61 0.72
CA LYS A 132 -14.83 -21.94 0.64
C LYS A 132 -13.68 -21.97 -0.37
N SER A 133 -13.87 -21.47 -1.59
CA SER A 133 -12.79 -21.47 -2.59
C SER A 133 -11.61 -20.62 -2.13
N ARG A 134 -11.87 -19.45 -1.54
CA ARG A 134 -10.82 -18.56 -1.00
C ARG A 134 -10.00 -19.24 0.10
N ALA A 135 -10.65 -19.88 1.06
CA ALA A 135 -9.97 -20.60 2.12
C ALA A 135 -9.06 -21.73 1.58
N ASN A 136 -9.53 -22.47 0.57
CA ASN A 136 -8.74 -23.55 -0.03
C ASN A 136 -7.58 -23.01 -0.91
N VAL A 137 -7.73 -21.85 -1.54
CA VAL A 137 -6.60 -21.17 -2.21
C VAL A 137 -5.52 -20.83 -1.20
N LEU A 138 -5.88 -20.22 -0.06
CA LEU A 138 -4.93 -19.86 0.99
C LEU A 138 -4.25 -21.10 1.61
N GLU A 139 -4.97 -22.21 1.75
CA GLU A 139 -4.41 -23.47 2.28
C GLU A 139 -3.45 -24.17 1.30
N PHE A 140 -3.82 -24.22 0.02
CA PHE A 140 -3.10 -25.03 -0.98
C PHE A 140 -2.10 -24.25 -1.84
N CYS A 141 -2.13 -22.92 -1.85
CA CYS A 141 -1.23 -22.06 -2.64
C CYS A 141 -0.18 -21.32 -1.78
N ARG A 142 0.53 -22.05 -0.92
CA ARG A 142 1.62 -21.55 -0.06
C ARG A 142 3.01 -21.95 -0.55
#